data_AF-A0A1J5Q5Y7-F1
#
_entry.id   AF-A0A1J5Q5Y7-F1
#
_cell.length_a   1.000
_cell.length_b   1.000
_cell.length_c   1.000
_cell.angle_alpha   90.00
_cell.angle_beta   90.00
_cell.angle_gamma   90.00
#
_symmetry.space_group_name_H-M   'P 1'
#
loop_
_entity.id
_entity.type
_entity.pdbx_description
1 polymer ?
#
loop_
_entity_poly.entity_id
_entity_poly.type
_entity_poly.pdbx_seq_one_letter_code
_entity_poly.pdbx_strand_id
1 'polypeptide(L)'
;MNAQTPDACASGLDVLLASPRGFCAGVDRAIDIVERALQLFGAPIYVRHEIVHNTTVVQSLRADFDWLKPDRTRREFLRARRNAQGGVELFAHQGSGVLTSAMWADGLVDLAPGQTVRRGDVVPFVAFSEWGL
;
A
#
# COMPACT_ATOMS: atom_id res chain seq x y z
N MET A 1 2.51 17.27 -26.43
CA MET A 1 3.38 18.41 -26.77
C MET A 1 3.79 19.10 -25.47
N ASN A 2 4.99 18.83 -24.95
CA ASN A 2 6.02 19.84 -24.71
C ASN A 2 7.27 19.21 -24.11
N ALA A 3 8.39 19.70 -24.61
CA ALA A 3 9.72 19.16 -24.66
C ALA A 3 10.63 19.67 -23.53
N GLN A 4 11.66 18.87 -23.20
CA GLN A 4 13.03 19.19 -22.75
C GLN A 4 13.24 20.06 -21.47
N THR A 5 14.22 19.77 -20.59
CA THR A 5 15.68 19.99 -20.82
C THR A 5 16.57 19.27 -19.75
N PRO A 6 17.93 19.26 -19.82
CA PRO A 6 18.75 18.03 -19.83
C PRO A 6 19.86 17.97 -18.74
N ASP A 7 20.53 16.81 -18.58
CA ASP A 7 21.95 16.70 -18.15
C ASP A 7 22.36 15.21 -18.24
N ALA A 8 23.12 14.76 -19.25
CA ALA A 8 24.59 14.84 -19.44
C ALA A 8 25.35 13.61 -18.87
N CYS A 9 25.75 12.74 -19.81
CA CYS A 9 26.87 11.76 -19.78
C CYS A 9 27.09 10.86 -18.54
N ALA A 10 26.51 9.67 -18.59
CA ALA A 10 27.27 8.42 -18.40
C ALA A 10 26.97 7.56 -19.63
N SER A 11 27.93 6.83 -20.20
CA SER A 11 27.67 5.86 -21.26
C SER A 11 26.84 4.71 -20.68
N GLY A 12 25.54 4.96 -20.54
CA GLY A 12 24.59 4.18 -19.78
C GLY A 12 23.47 3.76 -20.71
N LEU A 13 23.17 2.46 -20.67
CA LEU A 13 22.00 1.90 -21.35
C LEU A 13 20.76 2.69 -20.96
N ASP A 14 20.06 3.21 -21.96
CA ASP A 14 18.78 3.87 -21.78
C ASP A 14 17.72 2.79 -21.56
N VAL A 15 17.49 2.42 -20.30
CA VAL A 15 16.51 1.40 -19.93
C VAL A 15 15.15 2.06 -19.84
N LEU A 16 14.37 1.95 -20.92
CA LEU A 16 12.95 2.29 -20.93
C LEU A 16 12.17 1.21 -20.16
N LEU A 17 11.94 1.43 -18.86
CA LEU A 17 11.00 0.62 -18.10
C LEU A 17 9.57 1.00 -18.53
N ALA A 18 8.83 0.05 -19.11
CA ALA A 18 7.39 0.21 -19.23
C ALA A 18 6.82 0.45 -17.83
N SER A 19 6.03 1.51 -17.63
CA SER A 19 5.39 1.76 -16.34
C SER A 19 4.68 0.48 -15.90
N PRO A 20 5.02 -0.11 -14.74
CA PRO A 20 4.42 -1.38 -14.33
C PRO A 20 2.93 -1.12 -14.13
N ARG A 21 2.11 -1.56 -15.09
CA ARG A 21 0.66 -1.53 -14.95
C ARG A 21 0.27 -2.69 -14.05
N GLY A 22 0.36 -2.48 -12.74
CA GLY A 22 -0.20 -3.40 -11.75
C GLY A 22 -1.73 -3.46 -11.76
N PHE A 23 -2.37 -2.56 -12.53
CA PHE A 23 -3.81 -2.42 -12.70
C PHE A 23 -4.11 -2.12 -14.17
N CYS A 24 -4.83 -3.00 -14.84
CA CYS A 24 -5.33 -2.73 -16.19
C CYS A 24 -6.76 -2.17 -16.09
N ALA A 25 -7.22 -1.44 -17.11
CA ALA A 25 -8.57 -0.89 -17.16
C ALA A 25 -9.70 -1.94 -17.02
N GLY A 26 -9.38 -3.24 -17.17
CA GLY A 26 -10.31 -4.33 -16.88
C GLY A 26 -10.51 -4.57 -15.38
N VAL A 27 -9.46 -4.44 -14.58
CA VAL A 27 -9.49 -4.59 -13.12
C VAL A 27 -10.26 -3.44 -12.49
N ASP A 28 -9.97 -2.18 -12.86
CA ASP A 28 -10.70 -0.99 -12.38
C ASP A 28 -12.21 -1.15 -12.61
N ARG A 29 -12.57 -1.49 -13.85
CA ARG A 29 -13.98 -1.65 -14.25
C ARG A 29 -14.65 -2.80 -13.51
N ALA A 30 -13.94 -3.87 -13.18
CA ALA A 30 -14.49 -4.97 -12.40
C ALA A 30 -14.75 -4.57 -10.94
N ILE A 31 -13.88 -3.76 -10.33
CA ILE A 31 -14.10 -3.20 -8.99
C ILE A 31 -15.33 -2.27 -9.00
N ASP A 32 -15.37 -1.32 -9.94
CA ASP A 32 -16.47 -0.36 -10.06
C ASP A 32 -17.84 -1.06 -10.19
N ILE A 33 -17.91 -2.16 -10.94
CA ILE A 33 -19.13 -2.95 -11.10
C ILE A 33 -19.56 -3.58 -9.78
N VAL A 34 -18.63 -4.12 -8.99
CA VAL A 34 -18.95 -4.73 -7.69
C VAL A 34 -19.38 -3.67 -6.70
N GLU A 35 -18.68 -2.53 -6.63
CA GLU A 35 -19.07 -1.41 -5.77
C GLU A 35 -20.48 -0.92 -6.11
N ARG A 36 -20.79 -0.80 -7.41
CA ARG A 36 -22.11 -0.40 -7.86
C ARG A 36 -23.17 -1.47 -7.57
N ALA A 37 -22.84 -2.75 -7.69
CA ALA A 37 -23.75 -3.84 -7.33
C ALA A 37 -24.05 -3.83 -5.81
N LEU A 38 -23.04 -3.59 -4.97
CA LEU A 38 -23.23 -3.43 -3.53
C LEU A 38 -24.16 -2.26 -3.19
N GLN A 39 -24.02 -1.13 -3.89
CA GLN A 39 -24.91 0.02 -3.69
C GLN A 39 -26.36 -0.26 -4.10
N LEU A 40 -26.56 -0.99 -5.20
CA LEU A 40 -27.89 -1.26 -5.75
C LEU A 40 -28.63 -2.40 -5.04
N PHE A 41 -27.91 -3.44 -4.63
CA PHE A 41 -28.51 -4.70 -4.18
C PHE A 41 -28.21 -5.02 -2.71
N GLY A 42 -27.28 -4.29 -2.07
CA GLY A 42 -26.83 -4.59 -0.71
C GLY A 42 -25.96 -5.84 -0.63
N ALA A 43 -25.46 -6.15 0.56
CA ALA A 43 -24.66 -7.34 0.80
C ALA A 43 -25.55 -8.57 1.12
N PRO A 44 -25.12 -9.82 0.78
CA PRO A 44 -23.83 -10.18 0.20
C PRO A 44 -23.82 -10.24 -1.34
N ILE A 45 -22.73 -9.76 -1.94
CA ILE A 45 -22.38 -9.96 -3.36
C ILE A 45 -21.19 -10.90 -3.44
N TYR A 46 -21.28 -11.92 -4.29
CA TYR A 46 -20.22 -12.91 -4.49
C TYR A 46 -19.60 -12.76 -5.88
N VAL A 47 -18.27 -12.75 -5.95
CA VAL A 47 -17.52 -12.70 -7.21
C VAL A 47 -16.87 -14.05 -7.46
N ARG A 48 -17.07 -14.60 -8.66
CA ARG A 48 -16.66 -15.96 -9.01
C ARG A 48 -15.13 -16.13 -9.08
N HIS A 49 -14.39 -15.08 -9.44
CA HIS A 49 -12.93 -15.09 -9.52
C HIS A 49 -12.36 -13.83 -8.87
N GLU A 50 -11.13 -13.92 -8.38
CA GLU A 50 -10.44 -12.78 -7.79
C GLU A 50 -10.28 -11.64 -8.81
N ILE A 51 -10.69 -10.43 -8.45
CA ILE A 51 -10.64 -9.26 -9.35
C ILE A 51 -9.21 -8.73 -9.42
N VAL A 52 -8.52 -8.70 -8.28
CA VAL A 52 -7.14 -8.21 -8.14
C VAL A 52 -6.30 -9.35 -7.61
N HIS A 53 -5.48 -9.96 -8.47
CA HIS A 53 -4.54 -11.02 -8.09
C HIS A 53 -3.25 -10.46 -7.44
N ASN A 54 -3.22 -9.15 -7.16
CA ASN A 54 -2.14 -8.49 -6.43
C ASN A 54 -2.58 -8.36 -4.97
N THR A 55 -2.37 -9.41 -4.21
CA THR A 55 -2.66 -9.51 -2.77
C THR A 55 -2.01 -8.40 -1.94
N THR A 56 -0.93 -7.77 -2.45
CA THR A 56 -0.29 -6.57 -1.87
C THR A 56 -1.25 -5.38 -1.75
N VAL A 57 -2.28 -5.29 -2.60
CA VAL A 57 -3.13 -4.09 -2.72
C VAL A 57 -4.24 -4.04 -1.66
N VAL A 58 -4.55 -5.12 -0.95
CA VAL A 58 -5.92 -5.30 -0.42
C VAL A 58 -6.00 -5.70 1.06
N GLN A 59 -5.18 -5.13 1.96
CA GLN A 59 -5.53 -5.13 3.39
C GLN A 59 -5.64 -3.70 3.90
N SER A 60 -6.87 -3.23 4.07
CA SER A 60 -7.16 -1.97 4.77
C SER A 60 -7.43 -2.29 6.23
N LEU A 61 -6.55 -1.85 7.14
CA LEU A 61 -6.64 -2.14 8.57
C LEU A 61 -6.79 -0.87 9.39
N ARG A 62 -7.44 -0.97 10.57
CA ARG A 62 -7.59 0.15 11.50
C ARG A 62 -6.24 0.49 12.13
N ALA A 63 -5.81 1.74 12.04
CA ALA A 63 -4.64 2.24 12.75
C ALA A 63 -4.93 2.37 14.25
N ASP A 64 -4.20 1.64 15.09
CA ASP A 64 -4.21 1.84 16.55
C ASP A 64 -3.03 2.72 17.02
N PHE A 65 -2.54 3.59 16.14
CA PHE A 65 -1.40 4.49 16.34
C PHE A 65 -1.69 5.89 15.78
N ASP A 66 -0.86 6.86 16.17
CA ASP A 66 -0.84 8.20 15.58
C ASP A 66 0.46 8.43 14.80
N TRP A 67 0.33 8.94 13.57
CA TRP A 67 1.43 9.36 12.69
C TRP A 67 1.21 10.80 12.25
N LEU A 68 1.64 11.75 13.09
CA LEU A 68 1.34 13.18 12.91
C LEU A 68 2.48 13.98 12.26
N LYS A 69 3.66 13.37 12.10
CA LYS A 69 4.86 14.01 11.54
C LYS A 69 5.43 13.19 10.37
N PRO A 70 4.69 13.07 9.26
CA PRO A 70 5.14 12.32 8.11
C PRO A 70 6.26 13.02 7.35
N ASP A 71 7.07 12.22 6.66
CA ASP A 71 8.00 12.73 5.66
C ASP A 71 7.20 13.27 4.47
N ARG A 72 7.33 14.58 4.21
CA ARG A 72 6.58 15.25 3.13
C ARG A 72 7.04 14.86 1.72
N THR A 73 8.21 14.24 1.60
CA THR A 73 8.89 14.01 0.33
C THR A 73 8.91 12.53 -0.05
N ARG A 74 8.85 11.64 0.93
CA ARG A 74 9.03 10.21 0.73
C ARG A 74 7.79 9.44 1.12
N ARG A 75 7.50 8.41 0.32
CA ARG A 75 6.54 7.36 0.68
C ARG A 75 7.12 6.57 1.84
N GLU A 76 6.31 6.31 2.87
CA GLU A 76 6.77 5.69 4.11
C GLU A 76 6.21 4.28 4.24
N PHE A 77 7.09 3.33 4.58
CA PHE A 77 6.74 1.95 4.87
C PHE A 77 6.98 1.68 6.35
N LEU A 78 5.93 1.80 7.15
CA LEU A 78 6.02 1.67 8.60
C LEU A 78 5.88 0.21 9.01
N ARG A 79 6.85 -0.32 9.76
CA ARG A 79 6.81 -1.68 10.30
C ARG A 79 5.72 -1.77 11.34
N ALA A 80 4.76 -2.65 11.07
CA ALA A 80 3.54 -2.77 11.84
C ALA A 80 3.20 -4.23 12.13
N ARG A 81 2.53 -4.45 13.24
CA ARG A 81 2.04 -5.75 13.68
C ARG A 81 0.52 -5.70 13.80
N ARG A 82 -0.16 -6.79 13.47
CA ARG A 82 -1.60 -6.92 13.71
C ARG A 82 -1.83 -7.24 15.18
N ASN A 83 -2.79 -6.57 15.79
CA ASN A 83 -3.18 -6.84 17.17
C ASN A 83 -4.44 -7.73 17.24
N ALA A 84 -4.74 -8.24 18.44
CA ALA A 84 -5.89 -9.11 18.67
C ALA A 84 -7.25 -8.40 18.46
N GLN A 85 -7.28 -7.06 18.40
CA GLN A 85 -8.49 -6.26 18.16
C GLN A 85 -8.72 -5.96 16.67
N GLY A 86 -7.96 -6.59 15.77
CA GLY A 86 -8.08 -6.40 14.32
C GLY A 86 -7.53 -5.05 13.82
N GLY A 87 -6.77 -4.33 14.64
CA GLY A 87 -6.04 -3.12 14.25
C GLY A 87 -4.55 -3.41 14.03
N VAL A 88 -3.84 -2.37 13.61
CA VAL A 88 -2.38 -2.39 13.45
C VAL A 88 -1.71 -1.46 14.45
N GLU A 89 -0.62 -1.94 15.04
CA GLU A 89 0.26 -1.17 15.91
C GLU A 89 1.63 -1.02 15.26
N LEU A 90 2.27 0.13 15.49
CA LEU A 90 3.62 0.40 14.97
C LEU A 90 4.68 -0.02 15.97
N PHE A 91 5.81 -0.45 15.43
CA PHE A 91 7.03 -0.55 16.22
C PHE A 91 7.47 0.86 16.66
N ALA A 92 7.89 1.02 17.91
CA ALA A 92 8.20 2.33 18.51
C ALA A 92 9.29 3.11 17.74
N HIS A 93 10.25 2.43 17.12
CA HIS A 93 11.35 3.04 16.37
C HIS A 93 11.39 2.59 14.91
N GLN A 94 10.98 3.50 14.02
CA GLN A 94 10.89 3.25 12.56
C GLN A 94 12.19 3.60 11.79
N GLY A 95 13.32 3.80 12.48
CA GLY A 95 14.61 4.03 11.82
C GLY A 95 15.10 2.80 11.04
N SER A 96 15.68 2.97 9.86
CA SER A 96 16.12 1.86 9.00
C SER A 96 17.21 0.97 9.64
N GLY A 97 17.99 1.49 10.60
CA GLY A 97 19.01 0.72 11.33
C GLY A 97 18.45 -0.23 12.41
N VAL A 98 17.13 -0.24 12.64
CA VAL A 98 16.50 -1.03 13.71
C VAL A 98 16.05 -2.39 13.16
N LEU A 99 16.99 -3.32 13.01
CA LEU A 99 16.70 -4.66 12.45
C LEU A 99 15.67 -5.46 13.28
N THR A 100 15.57 -5.20 14.58
CA THR A 100 14.56 -5.82 15.46
C THR A 100 13.13 -5.51 15.07
N SER A 101 12.90 -4.34 14.44
CA SER A 101 11.56 -3.95 13.96
C SER A 101 11.05 -4.83 12.82
N ALA A 102 11.96 -5.42 12.02
CA ALA A 102 11.59 -6.29 10.90
C ALA A 102 11.11 -7.67 11.40
N MET A 103 11.76 -8.22 12.43
CA MET A 103 11.38 -9.50 13.03
C MET A 103 10.08 -9.40 13.85
N TRP A 104 9.83 -8.23 14.45
CA TRP A 104 8.62 -8.00 15.24
C TRP A 104 7.36 -7.77 14.39
N ALA A 105 7.51 -7.20 13.20
CA ALA A 105 6.39 -6.81 12.36
C ALA A 105 5.76 -8.00 11.62
N ASP A 106 4.44 -7.94 11.45
CA ASP A 106 3.71 -8.87 10.57
C ASP A 106 3.62 -8.33 9.14
N GLY A 107 3.97 -7.06 8.93
CA GLY A 107 3.87 -6.38 7.65
C GLY A 107 4.25 -4.90 7.71
N LEU A 108 3.88 -4.18 6.65
CA LEU A 108 4.15 -2.76 6.46
C LEU A 108 2.86 -1.98 6.28
N VAL A 109 2.73 -0.85 6.96
CA VAL A 109 1.75 0.18 6.60
C VAL A 109 2.38 1.07 5.53
N ASP A 110 1.67 1.21 4.42
CA ASP A 110 2.13 1.96 3.25
C ASP A 110 1.43 3.33 3.19
N LEU A 111 2.20 4.40 3.41
CA LEU A 111 1.71 5.77 3.47
C LEU A 111 2.29 6.62 2.35
N ALA A 112 1.43 7.40 1.69
CA ALA A 112 1.84 8.39 0.72
C ALA A 112 2.69 9.51 1.37
N PRO A 113 3.53 10.22 0.59
CA PRO A 113 4.30 11.34 1.11
C PRO A 113 3.42 12.38 1.81
N GLY A 114 3.78 12.74 3.04
CA GLY A 114 3.06 13.71 3.85
C GLY A 114 1.72 13.22 4.43
N GLN A 115 1.37 11.94 4.26
CA GLN A 115 0.14 11.38 4.80
C GLN A 115 0.21 11.26 6.33
N THR A 116 -0.67 11.98 7.02
CA THR A 116 -0.88 11.82 8.46
C THR A 116 -1.90 10.72 8.72
N VAL A 117 -1.72 9.99 9.82
CA VAL A 117 -2.67 8.98 10.30
C VAL A 117 -3.02 9.28 11.74
N ARG A 118 -4.31 9.20 12.08
CA ARG A 118 -4.80 9.24 13.46
C ARG A 118 -5.30 7.86 13.86
N ARG A 119 -5.28 7.61 15.17
CA ARG A 119 -5.89 6.40 15.72
C ARG A 119 -7.36 6.30 15.28
N GLY A 120 -7.72 5.16 14.71
CA GLY A 120 -9.04 4.87 14.15
C GLY A 120 -9.13 4.98 12.63
N ASP A 121 -8.17 5.65 11.98
CA ASP A 121 -8.12 5.74 10.53
C ASP A 121 -7.88 4.37 9.90
N VAL A 122 -8.33 4.20 8.65
CA VAL A 122 -8.07 3.00 7.88
C VAL A 122 -6.83 3.21 7.03
N VAL A 123 -5.85 2.29 7.15
CA VAL A 123 -4.56 2.39 6.47
C VAL A 123 -4.28 1.16 5.62
N PRO A 124 -3.58 1.32 4.48
CA PRO A 124 -3.10 0.20 3.68
C PRO A 124 -2.04 -0.59 4.45
N PHE A 125 -2.20 -1.90 4.52
CA PHE A 125 -1.29 -2.83 5.18
C PHE A 125 -0.86 -3.92 4.18
N VAL A 126 0.43 -4.20 4.17
CA VAL A 126 1.07 -5.20 3.32
C VAL A 126 1.65 -6.26 4.23
N ALA A 127 0.99 -7.42 4.34
CA ALA A 127 1.44 -8.50 5.21
C ALA A 127 2.64 -9.25 4.61
N PHE A 128 3.62 -9.60 5.45
CA PHE A 128 4.80 -10.36 4.99
C PHE A 128 4.46 -11.78 4.53
N SER A 129 3.43 -12.39 5.10
CA SER A 129 2.96 -13.73 4.70
C SER A 129 2.51 -13.81 3.24
N GLU A 130 2.14 -12.69 2.63
CA GLU A 130 1.70 -12.61 1.24
C GLU A 130 2.87 -12.57 0.25
N TRP A 131 4.11 -12.44 0.73
CA TRP A 131 5.30 -12.37 -0.11
C TRP A 131 5.92 -13.72 -0.47
N GLY A 132 5.31 -14.82 -0.05
CA GLY A 132 5.65 -16.17 -0.53
C GLY A 132 7.06 -16.65 -0.17
N LEU A 133 7.57 -16.29 1.02
CA LEU A 133 8.75 -16.93 1.61
C LEU A 133 8.37 -18.22 2.35
#